data_AF-A0A5K0XV56-F1
#
_entry.id   AF-A0A5K0XV56-F1
#
_cell.length_a   1.000
_cell.length_b   1.000
_cell.length_c   1.000
_cell.angle_alpha   90.00
_cell.angle_beta   90.00
_cell.angle_gamma   90.00
#
_symmetry.space_group_name_H-M   'P 1'
#
loop_
_entity.id
_entity.type
_entity.pdbx_description
1 polymer ?
#
loop_
_entity_poly.entity_id
_entity_poly.type
_entity_poly.pdbx_seq_one_letter_code
_entity_poly.pdbx_strand_id
1 'polypeptide(L)' 'GCNLVSVNDAPGVSTMVAQGREKKGDMGGFSFVHCKVTGRGKQNMNRAWRGYSRVVFAYCYLDTVVTATGWDDHGISDHS' A
#
# COMPACT_ATOMS: atom_id res chain seq x y z
N GLY A 1 -9.96 6.81 13.07
CA GLY A 1 -8.77 6.79 12.21
C GLY A 1 -7.66 6.00 12.86
N CYS A 2 -6.81 5.35 12.06
CA CYS A 2 -5.68 4.55 12.50
C CYS A 2 -4.34 5.24 12.20
N ASN A 3 -3.27 4.88 12.90
CA ASN A 3 -1.91 5.30 12.56
C ASN A 3 -1.14 4.12 11.99
N LEU A 4 -0.76 4.21 10.73
CA LEU A 4 0.12 3.26 10.06
C LEU A 4 1.53 3.84 10.10
N VAL A 5 2.40 3.21 10.88
CA VAL A 5 3.76 3.72 11.16
C VAL A 5 4.79 2.74 10.63
N SER A 6 5.61 3.19 9.70
CA SER A 6 6.74 2.43 9.18
C SER A 6 7.97 2.60 10.05
N VAL A 7 8.63 1.49 10.34
CA VAL A 7 9.86 1.43 11.13
C VAL A 7 11.04 0.95 10.27
N ASN A 8 11.00 1.25 8.97
CA ASN A 8 12.08 0.87 8.07
C ASN A 8 13.30 1.77 8.28
N ASP A 9 14.32 1.21 8.92
CA ASP A 9 15.62 1.85 9.11
C ASP A 9 16.67 1.35 8.08
N ALA A 10 16.29 0.42 7.18
CA ALA A 10 17.17 -0.12 6.14
C ALA A 10 17.10 0.69 4.83
N PRO A 11 18.20 0.73 4.04
CA PRO A 11 18.19 1.36 2.72
C PRO A 11 17.19 0.70 1.76
N GLY A 12 16.56 1.51 0.90
CA GLY A 12 15.62 1.05 -0.12
C GLY A 12 14.19 1.54 0.09
N VAL A 13 13.26 1.03 -0.73
CA VAL A 13 11.83 1.33 -0.65
C VAL A 13 11.10 0.13 -0.07
N SER A 14 10.44 0.30 1.08
CA SER A 14 9.58 -0.73 1.66
C SER A 14 8.12 -0.57 1.20
N THR A 15 7.24 -1.48 1.59
CA THR A 15 5.82 -1.38 1.28
C THR A 15 4.97 -1.75 2.48
N MET A 16 3.96 -0.94 2.80
CA MET A 16 3.14 -1.15 4.00
C MET A 16 2.12 -2.28 3.88
N VAL A 17 1.55 -2.47 2.69
CA VAL A 17 0.44 -3.40 2.47
C VAL A 17 0.69 -4.30 1.27
N ALA A 18 0.41 -5.59 1.39
CA ALA A 18 0.46 -6.55 0.30
C ALA A 18 -0.87 -7.32 0.24
N GLN A 19 -1.85 -6.79 -0.49
CA GLN A 19 -3.17 -7.41 -0.57
C GLN A 19 -3.18 -8.49 -1.66
N GLY A 20 -3.69 -9.66 -1.31
CA GLY A 20 -3.61 -10.88 -2.12
C GLY A 20 -4.91 -11.31 -2.77
N ARG A 21 -5.75 -10.39 -3.24
CA ARG A 21 -6.96 -10.79 -3.98
C ARG A 21 -6.57 -11.38 -5.33
N GLU A 22 -7.12 -12.55 -5.65
CA GLU A 22 -6.69 -13.37 -6.80
C GLU A 22 -7.62 -13.30 -7.99
N LYS A 23 -8.90 -12.99 -7.81
CA LYS A 23 -9.88 -12.95 -8.91
C LYS A 23 -10.70 -11.67 -8.90
N LYS A 24 -11.26 -11.31 -10.06
CA LYS A 24 -12.18 -10.16 -10.21
C LYS A 24 -13.45 -10.31 -9.37
N GLY A 25 -13.96 -11.55 -9.29
CA GLY A 25 -15.19 -11.88 -8.56
C GLY A 25 -14.99 -12.08 -7.05
N ASP A 26 -13.74 -12.09 -6.57
CA ASP A 26 -13.49 -12.19 -5.13
C ASP A 26 -13.98 -10.92 -4.45
N MET A 27 -14.77 -11.10 -3.41
CA MET A 27 -15.25 -10.00 -2.59
C MET A 27 -14.16 -9.59 -1.59
N GLY A 28 -13.98 -8.29 -1.42
CA GLY A 28 -13.09 -7.72 -0.40
C GLY A 28 -11.84 -7.02 -0.93
N GLY A 29 -10.98 -6.68 0.03
CA GLY A 29 -9.84 -5.78 -0.11
C GLY A 29 -9.59 -5.07 1.23
N PHE A 30 -8.64 -4.16 1.26
CA PHE A 30 -8.37 -3.34 2.45
C PHE A 30 -8.82 -1.90 2.23
N SER A 31 -9.41 -1.30 3.26
CA SER A 31 -9.80 0.11 3.27
C SER A 31 -9.26 0.78 4.53
N PHE A 32 -8.49 1.85 4.33
CA PHE A 32 -7.96 2.68 5.39
C PHE A 32 -8.60 4.06 5.24
N VAL A 33 -9.47 4.42 6.19
CA VAL A 33 -10.27 5.64 6.14
C VAL A 33 -9.95 6.52 7.34
N HIS A 34 -9.69 7.81 7.10
CA HIS A 34 -9.28 8.77 8.14
C HIS A 34 -8.02 8.32 8.91
N CYS A 35 -7.08 7.65 8.26
CA CYS A 35 -5.83 7.21 8.88
C CYS A 35 -4.67 8.20 8.64
N LYS A 36 -3.57 8.03 9.38
CA LYS A 36 -2.30 8.72 9.12
C LYS A 36 -1.25 7.70 8.73
N VAL A 37 -0.55 7.94 7.63
CA VAL A 37 0.58 7.15 7.15
C VAL A 37 1.85 7.94 7.39
N THR A 38 2.68 7.45 8.31
CA THR A 38 3.93 8.12 8.73
C THR A 38 5.05 7.08 8.89
N GLY A 39 6.22 7.52 9.36
CA GLY A 39 7.28 6.61 9.79
C GLY A 39 8.66 7.06 9.34
N ARG A 40 9.52 6.07 9.11
CA ARG A 40 10.91 6.24 8.66
C ARG A 40 11.17 5.42 7.41
N GLY A 41 12.19 5.83 6.64
CA GLY A 41 12.53 5.24 5.35
C GLY A 41 11.56 5.63 4.22
N LYS A 42 11.93 5.37 2.97
CA LYS A 42 11.02 5.55 1.82
C LYS A 42 10.13 4.33 1.67
N GLN A 43 8.87 4.55 1.31
CA GLN A 43 7.88 3.46 1.27
C GLN A 43 6.73 3.68 0.29
N ASN A 44 6.24 2.58 -0.28
CA ASN A 44 4.97 2.52 -0.98
C ASN A 44 3.84 2.19 0.00
N MET A 45 2.62 2.61 -0.34
CA MET A 45 1.43 2.29 0.44
C MET A 45 1.03 0.83 0.24
N ASN A 46 1.08 0.33 -0.99
CA ASN A 46 0.75 -1.05 -1.32
C ASN A 46 1.68 -1.65 -2.38
N ARG A 47 1.70 -2.99 -2.41
CA ARG A 47 2.14 -3.79 -3.54
C ARG A 47 1.07 -4.81 -3.88
N ALA A 48 0.95 -5.15 -5.16
CA ALA A 48 0.10 -6.26 -5.56
C ALA A 48 0.78 -7.59 -5.17
N TRP A 49 0.24 -8.32 -4.20
CA TRP A 49 0.72 -9.69 -3.95
C TRP A 49 0.11 -10.67 -4.95
N ARG A 50 -1.08 -10.36 -5.46
CA ARG A 50 -1.83 -11.14 -6.45
C ARG A 50 -2.50 -10.21 -7.46
N GLY A 51 -2.90 -10.78 -8.59
CA GLY A 51 -3.31 -10.04 -9.79
C GLY A 51 -4.55 -9.15 -9.68
N TYR A 52 -5.35 -9.29 -8.63
CA TYR A 52 -6.56 -8.49 -8.44
C TYR A 52 -6.52 -7.68 -7.13
N SER A 53 -5.32 -7.38 -6.63
CA SER A 53 -5.12 -6.60 -5.40
C SER A 53 -5.99 -5.35 -5.36
N ARG A 54 -6.68 -5.12 -4.24
CA ARG A 54 -7.53 -3.93 -4.04
C ARG A 54 -7.30 -3.34 -2.65
N VAL A 55 -6.77 -2.12 -2.64
CA VAL A 55 -6.51 -1.35 -1.44
C VAL A 55 -6.97 0.10 -1.68
N VAL A 56 -7.67 0.68 -0.72
CA VAL A 56 -8.13 2.08 -0.76
C VAL A 56 -7.61 2.82 0.46
N PHE A 57 -6.96 3.96 0.24
CA PHE A 57 -6.64 4.95 1.26
C PHE A 57 -7.51 6.18 1.00
N ALA A 58 -8.41 6.52 1.92
CA ALA A 58 -9.36 7.62 1.75
C ALA A 58 -9.32 8.57 2.94
N TYR A 59 -9.26 9.87 2.65
CA TYR A 59 -9.16 10.92 3.68
C TYR A 59 -7.99 10.70 4.65
N CYS A 60 -6.90 10.13 4.15
CA CYS A 60 -5.70 9.86 4.94
C CYS A 60 -4.70 11.01 4.82
N TYR A 61 -4.00 11.29 5.91
CA TYR A 61 -2.77 12.08 5.85
C TYR A 61 -1.63 11.16 5.41
N LEU A 62 -0.92 11.54 4.34
CA LEU A 62 0.24 10.83 3.82
C LEU A 62 1.49 11.69 4.02
N ASP A 63 2.42 11.22 4.84
CA ASP A 63 3.67 11.90 5.11
C ASP A 63 4.67 11.72 3.95
N THR A 64 5.70 12.57 3.92
CA THR A 64 6.77 12.68 2.91
C THR A 64 7.63 11.41 2.74
N VAL A 65 7.47 10.44 3.64
CA VAL A 65 8.07 9.10 3.55
C VAL A 65 7.41 8.25 2.45
N VAL A 66 6.15 8.54 2.09
CA VAL A 66 5.47 7.87 1.00
C VAL A 66 6.08 8.31 -0.34
N THR A 67 6.39 7.36 -1.22
CA THR A 67 6.93 7.67 -2.54
C THR A 67 5.89 8.38 -3.42
N ALA A 68 6.35 9.13 -4.41
CA ALA A 68 5.44 9.78 -5.37
C ALA A 68 4.63 8.76 -6.19
N THR A 69 5.23 7.62 -6.54
CA THR A 69 4.51 6.51 -7.20
C THR A 69 3.45 5.92 -6.28
N GLY A 70 3.75 5.79 -4.99
CA GLY A 70 2.80 5.36 -3.96
C GLY A 70 2.49 3.86 -3.96
N TRP A 71 2.84 3.10 -5.00
CA TRP A 71 2.53 1.68 -5.14
C TRP A 71 3.56 0.91 -6.00
N ASP A 72 3.52 -0.42 -5.95
CA ASP A 72 4.35 -1.36 -6.73
C ASP A 72 3.50 -2.52 -7.30
N ASP A 73 3.63 -2.84 -8.59
CA ASP A 73 2.94 -3.98 -9.23
C ASP A 73 3.56 -5.33 -8.87
N HIS A 74 4.75 -5.32 -8.26
CA HIS A 74 5.55 -6.49 -7.95
C HIS A 74 5.83 -7.39 -9.16
N GLY A 75 5.96 -6.79 -10.35
CA GLY A 75 6.17 -7.51 -11.60
C GLY A 75 4.96 -8.30 -12.10
N ILE A 76 3.77 -8.05 -11.53
CA ILE A 76 2.53 -8.62 -12.04
C ILE A 76 2.10 -7.81 -13.26
N SER A 77 2.40 -8.32 -14.45
CA SER A 77 1.96 -7.71 -15.70
C SER A 77 0.47 -7.96 -15.94
N ASP A 78 -0.27 -6.85 -15.88
CA ASP A 78 -1.57 -6.56 -16.47
C ASP A 78 -2.79 -7.45 -16.11
N HIS A 79 -3.51 -7.00 -15.06
CA HIS A 79 -4.94 -7.25 -14.84
C HIS A 79 -5.62 -6.01 -14.24
N SER A 80 -5.30 -4.82 -14.78
CA SER A 80 -5.98 -3.58 -14.39
C SER A 80 -7.45 -3.54 -14.87
#